data_AF-A0A7X9MUF6-F1
#
_entry.id   AF-A0A7X9MUF6-F1
#
_cell.length_a   1.000
_cell.length_b   1.000
_cell.length_c   1.000
_cell.angle_alpha   90.00
_cell.angle_beta   90.00
_cell.angle_gamma   90.00
#
_symmetry.space_group_name_H-M   'P 1'
#
loop_
_entity.id
_entity.type
_entity.pdbx_description
1 polymer ?
#
loop_
_entity_poly.entity_id
_entity_poly.type
_entity_poly.pdbx_seq_one_letter_code
_entity_poly.pdbx_strand_id
1 'polypeptide(L)'
;MNESITLISLMSTTIKFILLLFLNWGIGAIGFIPSFFVTAININSLGLVLGVILTFTGEIFGAIIGFHMYRWGFSKINPGWLSHSIFKTIKNSSPMHVFTLIILFRILPFVPSGIVTAGASLTTINGWFFMTASSIGKVPAVVIEVAIVFGVLQKISMNYLYGVMILLLVIFTLFLIKKKM
;
A
#
# COMPACT_ATOMS: atom_id res chain seq x y z
N MET A 1 3.62 -24.97 -19.56
CA MET A 1 4.01 -23.78 -18.77
C MET A 1 3.85 -22.48 -19.56
N ASN A 2 2.76 -22.30 -20.33
CA ASN A 2 2.59 -21.13 -21.21
C ASN A 2 1.14 -20.62 -21.39
N GLU A 3 0.11 -21.26 -20.81
CA GLU A 3 -1.29 -20.87 -21.09
C GLU A 3 -1.83 -19.76 -20.16
N SER A 4 -1.33 -19.66 -18.93
CA SER A 4 -1.70 -18.60 -17.99
C SER A 4 -1.14 -17.23 -18.40
N ILE A 5 0.00 -17.21 -19.09
CA ILE A 5 0.67 -15.99 -19.58
C ILE A 5 -0.08 -15.43 -20.82
N THR A 6 -0.64 -16.31 -21.66
CA THR A 6 -1.44 -15.92 -22.84
C THR A 6 -2.83 -15.37 -22.48
N LEU A 7 -3.44 -15.84 -21.38
CA LEU A 7 -4.73 -15.31 -20.92
C LEU A 7 -4.63 -13.84 -20.49
N ILE A 8 -3.52 -13.47 -19.83
CA ILE A 8 -3.26 -12.08 -19.46
C ILE A 8 -2.94 -11.25 -20.71
N SER A 9 -2.25 -11.77 -21.72
CA SER A 9 -2.03 -11.01 -22.96
C SER A 9 -3.31 -10.79 -23.78
N LEU A 10 -4.32 -11.66 -23.66
CA LEU A 10 -5.61 -11.55 -24.36
C LEU A 10 -6.61 -10.59 -23.72
N MET A 11 -6.40 -10.21 -22.44
CA MET A 11 -7.29 -9.26 -21.79
C MET A 11 -7.13 -7.87 -22.39
N SER A 12 -8.26 -7.23 -22.72
CA SER A 12 -8.31 -5.80 -23.06
C SER A 12 -7.62 -4.98 -21.96
N THR A 13 -6.91 -3.92 -22.36
CA THR A 13 -6.24 -2.97 -21.45
C THR A 13 -7.17 -2.49 -20.34
N THR A 14 -8.47 -2.34 -20.64
CA THR A 14 -9.50 -1.95 -19.67
C THR A 14 -9.68 -2.98 -18.56
N ILE A 15 -9.71 -4.28 -18.90
CA ILE A 15 -9.91 -5.35 -17.91
C ILE A 15 -8.68 -5.47 -17.00
N LYS A 16 -7.47 -5.36 -17.59
CA LYS A 16 -6.21 -5.32 -16.81
C LYS A 16 -6.21 -4.15 -15.83
N PHE A 17 -6.61 -2.97 -16.29
CA PHE A 17 -6.66 -1.78 -15.47
C PHE A 17 -7.60 -1.96 -14.26
N ILE A 18 -8.82 -2.45 -14.49
CA ILE A 18 -9.80 -2.67 -13.42
C ILE A 18 -9.30 -3.70 -12.40
N LEU A 19 -8.77 -4.84 -12.86
CA LEU A 19 -8.27 -5.89 -11.97
C LEU A 19 -7.09 -5.40 -11.13
N LEU A 20 -6.13 -4.71 -11.75
CA LEU A 20 -5.01 -4.12 -11.05
C LEU A 20 -5.46 -3.01 -10.09
N LEU A 21 -6.49 -2.22 -10.41
CA LEU A 21 -7.04 -1.21 -9.51
C LEU A 21 -7.55 -1.83 -8.21
N PHE A 22 -8.37 -2.88 -8.29
CA PHE A 22 -8.85 -3.60 -7.12
C PHE A 22 -7.70 -4.23 -6.31
N LEU A 23 -6.69 -4.76 -6.99
CA LEU A 23 -5.49 -5.29 -6.31
C LEU A 23 -4.73 -4.18 -5.57
N ASN A 24 -4.55 -3.02 -6.19
CA ASN A 24 -3.91 -1.86 -5.55
C ASN A 24 -4.70 -1.39 -4.32
N TRP A 25 -6.03 -1.41 -4.38
CA TRP A 25 -6.87 -1.08 -3.22
C TRP A 25 -6.68 -2.06 -2.07
N GLY A 26 -6.71 -3.37 -2.37
CA GLY A 26 -6.51 -4.42 -1.37
C GLY A 26 -5.12 -4.34 -0.74
N ILE A 27 -4.07 -4.23 -1.56
CA ILE A 27 -2.69 -4.11 -1.09
C ILE A 27 -2.51 -2.80 -0.31
N GLY A 28 -3.07 -1.69 -0.77
CA GLY A 28 -3.00 -0.41 -0.08
C GLY A 28 -3.72 -0.40 1.28
N ALA A 29 -4.80 -1.17 1.41
CA ALA A 29 -5.55 -1.31 2.65
C ALA A 29 -4.92 -2.28 3.66
N ILE A 30 -4.26 -3.34 3.19
CA ILE A 30 -3.60 -4.35 4.03
C ILE A 30 -2.17 -3.93 4.40
N GLY A 31 -1.46 -3.38 3.42
CA GLY A 31 -0.29 -2.52 3.52
C GLY A 31 0.94 -3.08 4.24
N PHE A 32 1.21 -4.37 4.03
CA PHE A 32 2.49 -5.01 4.38
C PHE A 32 3.45 -5.13 3.20
N ILE A 33 3.00 -4.85 1.97
CA ILE A 33 3.80 -4.97 0.76
C ILE A 33 4.40 -3.60 0.44
N PRO A 34 5.73 -3.46 0.24
CA PRO A 34 6.33 -2.24 -0.25
C PRO A 34 5.74 -1.83 -1.60
N SER A 35 5.40 -0.56 -1.72
CA SER A 35 4.66 -0.01 -2.86
C SER A 35 5.37 -0.19 -4.20
N PHE A 36 6.70 -0.07 -4.22
CA PHE A 36 7.50 -0.16 -5.44
C PHE A 36 7.30 -1.48 -6.22
N PHE A 37 6.96 -2.58 -5.53
CA PHE A 37 6.65 -3.86 -6.19
C PHE A 37 5.36 -3.76 -7.01
N VAL A 38 4.34 -3.13 -6.46
CA VAL A 38 3.06 -2.91 -7.13
C VAL A 38 3.25 -1.95 -8.30
N THR A 39 4.03 -0.88 -8.10
CA THR A 39 4.42 0.07 -9.14
C THR A 39 5.11 -0.61 -10.32
N ALA A 40 6.04 -1.54 -10.05
CA ALA A 40 6.73 -2.32 -11.09
C ALA A 40 5.74 -3.13 -11.94
N ILE A 41 4.79 -3.81 -11.31
CA ILE A 41 3.77 -4.63 -12.01
C ILE A 41 2.83 -3.75 -12.82
N ASN A 42 2.37 -2.63 -12.25
CA ASN A 42 1.50 -1.69 -12.94
C ASN A 42 2.17 -1.12 -14.20
N ILE A 43 3.43 -0.69 -14.09
CA ILE A 43 4.22 -0.15 -15.22
C ILE A 43 4.49 -1.25 -16.26
N ASN A 44 4.85 -2.46 -15.85
CA ASN A 44 5.08 -3.56 -16.78
C ASN A 44 3.80 -3.97 -17.53
N SER A 45 2.65 -3.92 -16.86
CA SER A 45 1.37 -4.40 -17.41
C SER A 45 0.65 -3.37 -18.29
N LEU A 46 0.77 -2.08 -17.99
CA LEU A 46 -0.02 -1.01 -18.61
C LEU A 46 0.85 0.08 -19.29
N GLY A 47 2.17 -0.05 -19.21
CA GLY A 47 3.11 0.99 -19.64
C GLY A 47 3.27 2.11 -18.60
N LEU A 48 4.22 3.00 -18.86
CA LEU A 48 4.65 4.01 -17.89
C LEU A 48 3.52 4.92 -17.41
N VAL A 49 2.81 5.55 -18.35
CA VAL A 49 1.81 6.59 -18.02
C VAL A 49 0.64 5.98 -17.26
N LEU A 50 -0.01 4.95 -17.81
CA LEU A 50 -1.17 4.31 -17.18
C LEU A 50 -0.77 3.57 -15.89
N GLY A 51 0.41 2.95 -15.84
CA GLY A 51 0.92 2.29 -14.65
C GLY A 51 1.17 3.25 -13.49
N VAL A 52 1.73 4.43 -13.77
CA VAL A 52 1.94 5.49 -12.76
C VAL A 52 0.60 6.06 -12.25
N ILE A 53 -0.32 6.38 -13.16
CA ILE A 53 -1.65 6.88 -12.79
C ILE A 53 -2.38 5.86 -11.91
N LEU A 54 -2.35 4.58 -12.31
CA LEU A 54 -2.99 3.51 -11.56
C LEU A 54 -2.38 3.31 -10.18
N THR A 55 -1.05 3.32 -10.09
CA THR A 55 -0.32 3.21 -8.82
C THR A 55 -0.71 4.34 -7.88
N PHE A 56 -0.66 5.58 -8.36
CA PHE A 56 -0.92 6.75 -7.54
C PHE A 56 -2.36 6.77 -7.04
N THR A 57 -3.33 6.60 -7.94
CA THR A 57 -4.75 6.60 -7.60
C THR A 57 -5.13 5.40 -6.74
N GLY A 58 -4.71 4.20 -7.13
CA GLY A 58 -4.96 2.96 -6.41
C GLY A 58 -4.46 2.99 -4.97
N GLU A 59 -3.27 3.54 -4.73
CA GLU A 59 -2.77 3.67 -3.37
C GLU A 59 -3.48 4.73 -2.55
N ILE A 60 -3.85 5.87 -3.13
CA ILE A 60 -4.59 6.90 -2.38
C ILE A 60 -5.94 6.34 -1.94
N PHE A 61 -6.70 5.72 -2.87
CA PHE A 61 -7.98 5.09 -2.54
C PHE A 61 -7.82 3.94 -1.55
N GLY A 62 -6.85 3.05 -1.76
CA GLY A 62 -6.53 1.95 -0.85
C GLY A 62 -6.16 2.43 0.55
N ALA A 63 -5.37 3.50 0.66
CA ALA A 63 -4.97 4.09 1.93
C ALA A 63 -6.16 4.73 2.66
N ILE A 64 -7.08 5.40 1.97
CA ILE A 64 -8.29 5.96 2.58
C ILE A 64 -9.20 4.85 3.11
N ILE A 65 -9.43 3.81 2.30
CA ILE A 65 -10.21 2.63 2.71
C ILE A 65 -9.54 1.98 3.94
N GLY A 66 -8.23 1.73 3.86
CA GLY A 66 -7.44 1.20 4.96
C GLY A 66 -7.54 2.05 6.22
N PHE A 67 -7.46 3.38 6.10
CA PHE A 67 -7.53 4.31 7.24
C PHE A 67 -8.84 4.14 8.03
N HIS A 68 -9.97 4.07 7.33
CA HIS A 68 -11.27 3.85 7.96
C HIS A 68 -11.39 2.43 8.53
N MET A 69 -10.89 1.42 7.82
CA MET A 69 -10.88 0.03 8.29
C MET A 69 -10.05 -0.14 9.57
N TYR A 70 -8.83 0.39 9.60
CA TYR A 70 -7.95 0.32 10.77
C TYR A 70 -8.53 1.11 11.94
N ARG A 71 -9.04 2.32 11.72
CA ARG A 71 -9.68 3.12 12.78
C ARG A 71 -10.86 2.38 13.40
N TRP A 72 -11.72 1.78 12.57
CA TRP A 72 -12.82 0.95 13.04
C TRP A 72 -12.30 -0.26 13.81
N GLY A 73 -11.30 -0.97 13.30
CA GLY A 73 -10.66 -2.09 13.98
C GLY A 73 -10.10 -1.72 15.36
N PHE A 74 -9.36 -0.62 15.46
CA PHE A 74 -8.81 -0.12 16.72
C PHE A 74 -9.89 0.29 17.72
N SER A 75 -11.05 0.78 17.25
CA SER A 75 -12.19 1.09 18.13
C SER A 75 -12.81 -0.16 18.79
N LYS A 76 -12.57 -1.36 18.24
CA LYS A 76 -13.09 -2.64 18.73
C LYS A 76 -12.09 -3.44 19.56
N ILE A 77 -10.82 -3.03 19.61
CA ILE A 77 -9.78 -3.72 20.37
C ILE A 77 -9.89 -3.39 21.85
N ASN A 78 -9.53 -4.33 22.71
CA ASN A 78 -9.53 -4.15 24.17
C ASN A 78 -8.69 -2.90 24.55
N PRO A 79 -9.25 -1.95 25.33
CA PRO A 79 -8.54 -0.75 25.78
C PRO A 79 -7.21 -1.04 26.47
N GLY A 80 -7.06 -2.20 27.11
CA GLY A 80 -5.82 -2.63 27.75
C GLY A 80 -4.64 -2.75 26.79
N TRP A 81 -4.86 -3.17 25.54
CA TRP A 81 -3.79 -3.22 24.52
C TRP A 81 -3.31 -1.82 24.11
N LEU A 82 -4.24 -0.87 24.03
CA LEU A 82 -3.95 0.53 23.69
C LEU A 82 -3.41 1.33 24.88
N SER A 83 -3.27 0.71 26.06
CA SER A 83 -2.79 1.37 27.27
C SER A 83 -1.27 1.51 27.35
N HIS A 84 -0.53 0.79 26.48
CA HIS A 84 0.93 0.85 26.40
C HIS A 84 1.42 2.26 26.05
N SER A 85 2.57 2.68 26.57
CA SER A 85 3.05 4.07 26.43
C SER A 85 3.16 4.53 24.97
N ILE A 86 3.67 3.66 24.10
CA ILE A 86 3.80 3.90 22.65
C ILE A 86 2.45 4.28 22.01
N PHE A 87 1.40 3.50 22.27
CA PHE A 87 0.08 3.75 21.70
C PHE A 87 -0.57 5.01 22.29
N LYS A 88 -0.35 5.30 23.57
CA LYS A 88 -0.79 6.57 24.18
C LYS A 88 -0.10 7.78 23.54
N THR A 89 1.21 7.71 23.31
CA THR A 89 1.97 8.78 22.66
C THR A 89 1.47 9.02 21.23
N ILE A 90 1.28 7.96 20.46
CA ILE A 90 0.72 8.05 19.09
C ILE A 90 -0.68 8.65 19.12
N LYS A 91 -1.56 8.17 20.00
CA LYS A 91 -2.94 8.64 20.12
C LYS A 91 -3.03 10.12 20.51
N ASN A 92 -2.17 10.58 21.40
CA ASN A 92 -2.16 11.96 21.93
C ASN A 92 -1.36 12.93 21.05
N SER A 93 -0.80 12.47 19.93
CA SER A 93 -0.06 13.34 19.00
C SER A 93 -0.99 14.36 18.35
N SER A 94 -0.50 15.60 18.16
CA SER A 94 -1.30 16.65 17.53
C SER A 94 -1.55 16.32 16.05
N PRO A 95 -2.73 16.69 15.48
CA PRO A 95 -3.04 16.39 14.08
C PRO A 95 -1.99 16.93 13.10
N MET A 96 -1.41 18.10 13.39
CA MET A 96 -0.37 18.69 12.54
C MET A 96 0.96 17.92 12.62
N HIS A 97 1.33 17.43 13.80
CA HIS A 97 2.52 16.58 13.93
C HIS A 97 2.35 15.27 13.16
N VAL A 98 1.18 14.63 13.27
CA VAL A 98 0.83 13.41 12.53
C VAL A 98 0.82 13.66 11.03
N PHE A 99 0.27 14.79 10.58
CA PHE A 99 0.26 15.21 9.18
C PHE A 99 1.68 15.24 8.60
N THR A 100 2.62 15.88 9.29
CA THR A 100 4.03 15.95 8.88
C THR A 100 4.67 14.56 8.86
N LEU A 101 4.44 13.73 9.88
CA LEU A 101 4.96 12.36 9.91
C LEU A 101 4.44 11.51 8.74
N ILE A 102 3.16 11.63 8.38
CA ILE A 102 2.59 10.92 7.23
C ILE A 102 3.35 11.29 5.96
N ILE A 103 3.59 12.59 5.71
CA ILE A 103 4.33 13.04 4.52
C ILE A 103 5.73 12.43 4.52
N LEU A 104 6.47 12.56 5.62
CA LEU A 104 7.84 12.07 5.74
C LEU A 104 7.95 10.57 5.50
N PHE A 105 7.08 9.78 6.13
CA PHE A 105 7.08 8.33 5.94
C PHE A 105 6.61 7.92 4.54
N ARG A 106 5.70 8.68 3.93
CA ARG A 106 5.18 8.37 2.59
C ARG A 106 6.19 8.64 1.48
N ILE A 107 7.13 9.56 1.67
CA ILE A 107 8.23 9.82 0.72
C ILE A 107 9.15 8.59 0.60
N LEU A 108 9.30 7.81 1.67
CA LEU A 108 10.20 6.66 1.71
C LEU A 108 9.58 5.47 0.92
N PRO A 109 10.21 5.02 -0.17
CA PRO A 109 9.63 3.97 -1.03
C PRO A 109 9.59 2.59 -0.36
N PHE A 110 10.35 2.41 0.74
CA PHE A 110 10.45 1.13 1.46
C PHE A 110 9.44 1.00 2.60
N VAL A 111 8.78 2.10 2.99
CA VAL A 111 7.83 2.06 4.10
C VAL A 111 6.49 1.55 3.57
N PRO A 112 5.99 0.40 4.05
CA PRO A 112 4.69 -0.11 3.62
C PRO A 112 3.57 0.86 3.97
N SER A 113 2.69 1.09 3.00
CA SER A 113 1.57 2.04 3.12
C SER A 113 0.67 1.76 4.32
N GLY A 114 0.45 0.49 4.66
CA GLY A 114 -0.40 0.06 5.77
C GLY A 114 0.16 0.43 7.12
N ILE A 115 1.48 0.43 7.30
CA ILE A 115 2.09 0.84 8.56
C ILE A 115 1.80 2.31 8.83
N VAL A 116 1.98 3.17 7.81
CA VAL A 116 1.67 4.60 7.93
C VAL A 116 0.17 4.83 8.16
N THR A 117 -0.67 4.13 7.39
CA THR A 117 -2.13 4.23 7.50
C THR A 117 -2.64 3.77 8.88
N ALA A 118 -2.16 2.63 9.38
CA ALA A 118 -2.53 2.10 10.69
C ALA A 118 -2.08 3.04 11.81
N GLY A 119 -0.83 3.52 11.77
CA GLY A 119 -0.32 4.51 12.71
C GLY A 119 -1.15 5.78 12.74
N ALA A 120 -1.45 6.35 11.57
CA ALA A 120 -2.29 7.54 11.45
C ALA A 120 -3.72 7.31 11.99
N SER A 121 -4.30 6.15 11.72
CA SER A 121 -5.67 5.81 12.12
C SER A 121 -5.88 5.73 13.64
N LEU A 122 -4.81 5.46 14.41
CA LEU A 122 -4.79 5.46 15.88
C LEU A 122 -4.81 6.86 16.51
N THR A 123 -4.53 7.89 15.71
CA THR A 123 -4.45 9.28 16.16
C THR A 123 -5.78 10.02 15.99
N THR A 124 -5.81 11.28 16.40
CA THR A 124 -6.96 12.20 16.25
C THR A 124 -7.06 12.85 14.86
N ILE A 125 -6.12 12.60 13.93
CA ILE A 125 -6.17 13.17 12.58
C ILE A 125 -7.46 12.75 11.86
N ASN A 126 -8.12 13.66 11.15
CA ASN A 126 -9.30 13.31 10.37
C ASN A 126 -8.93 12.72 9.00
N GLY A 127 -9.90 12.09 8.32
CA GLY A 127 -9.66 11.42 7.04
C GLY A 127 -9.19 12.37 5.93
N TRP A 128 -9.65 13.62 5.93
CA TRP A 128 -9.25 14.62 4.94
C TRP A 128 -7.77 15.02 5.09
N PHE A 129 -7.32 15.31 6.31
CA PHE A 129 -5.92 15.62 6.58
C PHE A 129 -5.01 14.41 6.33
N PHE A 130 -5.48 13.20 6.62
CA PHE A 130 -4.75 11.99 6.26
C PHE A 130 -4.63 11.84 4.73
N MET A 131 -5.73 11.99 3.99
CA MET A 131 -5.75 11.88 2.53
C MET A 131 -4.81 12.89 1.88
N THR A 132 -4.86 14.16 2.30
CA THR A 132 -3.99 15.20 1.75
C THR A 132 -2.53 14.96 2.07
N ALA A 133 -2.18 14.65 3.33
CA ALA A 133 -0.81 14.29 3.71
C ALA A 133 -0.28 13.10 2.93
N SER A 134 -1.09 12.04 2.84
CA SER A 134 -0.72 10.81 2.14
C SER A 134 -0.53 11.05 0.64
N SER A 135 -1.37 11.88 0.03
CA SER A 135 -1.27 12.21 -1.39
C SER A 135 -0.02 13.05 -1.67
N ILE A 136 0.24 14.07 -0.85
CA ILE A 136 1.44 14.93 -0.95
C ILE A 136 2.71 14.09 -0.83
N GLY A 137 2.82 13.22 0.18
CA GLY A 137 3.99 12.36 0.36
C GLY A 137 4.12 11.29 -0.73
N LYS A 138 3.02 10.86 -1.35
CA LYS A 138 3.05 9.83 -2.39
C LYS A 138 3.56 10.33 -3.74
N VAL A 139 3.36 11.61 -4.08
CA VAL A 139 3.88 12.20 -5.33
C VAL A 139 5.40 11.97 -5.48
N PRO A 140 6.26 12.43 -4.56
CA PRO A 140 7.71 12.19 -4.65
C PRO A 140 8.07 10.70 -4.51
N ALA A 141 7.31 9.93 -3.73
CA ALA A 141 7.54 8.49 -3.60
C ALA A 141 7.36 7.75 -4.93
N VAL A 142 6.30 8.05 -5.69
CA VAL A 142 6.07 7.45 -7.02
C VAL A 142 7.19 7.80 -7.98
N VAL A 143 7.73 9.02 -7.92
CA VAL A 143 8.91 9.41 -8.73
C VAL A 143 10.11 8.52 -8.38
N ILE A 144 10.39 8.32 -7.09
CA ILE A 144 11.48 7.45 -6.63
C ILE A 144 11.21 5.99 -7.01
N GLU A 145 9.98 5.49 -6.86
CA GLU A 145 9.59 4.13 -7.22
C GLU A 145 9.78 3.89 -8.72
N VAL A 146 9.36 4.82 -9.57
CA VAL A 146 9.60 4.77 -11.02
C VAL A 146 11.10 4.69 -11.28
N ALA A 147 11.93 5.54 -10.65
CA ALA A 147 13.38 5.48 -10.81
C ALA A 147 13.97 4.12 -10.39
N ILE A 148 13.50 3.54 -9.28
CA ILE A 148 13.89 2.19 -8.84
C ILE A 148 13.46 1.13 -9.88
N VAL A 149 12.26 1.25 -10.44
CA VAL A 149 11.74 0.32 -11.44
C VAL A 149 12.63 0.32 -12.68
N PHE A 150 12.94 1.48 -13.25
CA PHE A 150 13.78 1.57 -14.45
C PHE A 150 15.27 1.30 -14.16
N GLY A 151 15.78 1.69 -12.99
CA GLY A 151 17.19 1.54 -12.64
C GLY A 151 17.58 0.14 -12.17
N VAL A 152 16.70 -0.54 -11.44
CA VAL A 152 17.00 -1.80 -10.73
C VAL A 152 16.07 -2.92 -11.16
N LEU A 153 14.74 -2.71 -11.13
CA LEU A 153 13.78 -3.82 -11.27
C LEU A 153 13.61 -4.30 -12.71
N GLN A 154 13.86 -3.46 -13.72
CA GLN A 154 13.89 -3.91 -15.12
C GLN A 154 15.02 -4.92 -15.40
N LYS A 155 16.08 -4.95 -14.58
CA LYS A 155 17.16 -5.92 -14.69
C LYS A 155 16.82 -7.26 -14.03
N ILE A 156 15.72 -7.32 -13.26
CA ILE A 156 15.26 -8.52 -12.56
C ILE A 156 14.12 -9.15 -13.37
N SER A 157 14.15 -10.48 -13.55
CA SER A 157 13.06 -11.17 -14.24
C SER A 157 11.74 -11.01 -13.49
N MET A 158 10.67 -10.68 -14.22
CA MET A 158 9.32 -10.50 -13.66
C MET A 158 8.82 -11.72 -12.90
N ASN A 159 9.27 -12.93 -13.28
CA ASN A 159 8.92 -14.16 -12.56
C ASN A 159 9.39 -14.13 -11.10
N TYR A 160 10.55 -13.52 -10.80
CA TYR A 160 11.01 -13.35 -9.43
C TYR A 160 10.18 -12.33 -8.65
N LEU A 161 9.76 -11.23 -9.30
CA LEU A 161 8.91 -10.22 -8.67
C LEU A 161 7.53 -10.80 -8.31
N TYR A 162 6.90 -11.53 -9.23
CA TYR A 162 5.66 -12.25 -8.96
C TYR A 162 5.85 -13.31 -7.87
N GLY A 163 6.96 -14.04 -7.89
CA GLY A 163 7.30 -15.03 -6.85
C GLY A 163 7.40 -14.40 -5.45
N VAL A 164 8.08 -13.26 -5.32
CA VAL A 164 8.17 -12.51 -4.05
C VAL A 164 6.79 -12.02 -3.59
N MET A 165 5.96 -11.50 -4.50
CA MET A 165 4.61 -11.04 -4.14
C MET A 165 3.70 -12.19 -3.68
N ILE A 166 3.73 -13.32 -4.38
CA ILE A 166 2.98 -14.52 -3.98
C ILE A 166 3.46 -15.00 -2.61
N LEU A 167 4.78 -15.04 -2.39
CA LEU A 167 5.35 -15.42 -1.10
C LEU A 167 4.86 -14.52 0.03
N LEU A 168 4.86 -13.19 -0.17
CA LEU A 168 4.33 -12.23 0.80
C LEU A 168 2.84 -12.46 1.08
N LEU A 169 2.03 -12.73 0.05
CA LEU A 169 0.61 -13.05 0.20
C LEU A 169 0.38 -14.38 0.94
N VAL A 170 1.19 -15.41 0.68
CA VAL A 170 1.13 -16.70 1.37
C VAL A 170 1.52 -16.56 2.84
N ILE A 171 2.62 -15.87 3.14
CA ILE A 171 3.03 -15.59 4.52
C ILE A 171 1.91 -14.84 5.26
N PHE A 172 1.32 -13.84 4.61
CA PHE A 172 0.22 -13.07 5.18
C PHE A 172 -1.01 -13.93 5.47
N THR A 173 -1.44 -14.77 4.52
CA THR A 173 -2.60 -15.66 4.70
C THR A 173 -2.36 -16.71 5.79
N LEU A 174 -1.16 -17.30 5.85
CA LEU A 174 -0.78 -18.21 6.93
C LEU A 174 -0.81 -17.53 8.32
N PHE A 175 -0.33 -16.30 8.41
CA PHE A 175 -0.40 -15.50 9.64
C PHE A 175 -1.86 -15.26 10.09
N LEU A 176 -2.76 -14.96 9.15
CA LEU A 176 -4.19 -14.77 9.46
C LEU A 176 -4.88 -16.05 9.94
N ILE A 177 -4.55 -17.21 9.35
CA ILE A 177 -5.13 -18.50 9.75
C ILE A 177 -4.65 -18.89 11.15
N LYS A 178 -3.36 -18.73 11.44
CA LYS A 178 -2.78 -19.06 12.75
C LYS A 178 -3.33 -18.20 13.89
N LYS A 179 -3.88 -17.02 13.59
CA LYS A 179 -4.56 -16.16 14.57
C LYS A 179 -6.00 -16.60 14.88
N LYS A 180 -6.62 -17.40 14.01
CA LYS A 180 -7.99 -17.92 14.17
C LYS A 180 -8.06 -19.28 14.88
N MET A 181 -6.96 -20.04 14.90
CA MET A 181 -6.80 -21.28 15.67
C MET A 181 -6.24 -20.97 17.06
#